data_AF-A0A165GPE1-F1
#
_entry.id   AF-A0A165GPE1-F1
#
_cell.length_a   1.000
_cell.length_b   1.000
_cell.length_c   1.000
_cell.angle_alpha   90.00
_cell.angle_beta   90.00
_cell.angle_gamma   90.00
#
_symmetry.space_group_name_H-M   'P 1'
#
loop_
_entity.id
_entity.type
_entity.pdbx_description
1 polymer ?
#
loop_
_entity_poly.entity_id
_entity_poly.type
_entity_poly.pdbx_seq_one_letter_code
_entity_poly.pdbx_strand_id
1 'polypeptide(L)' 'SRMQQMLRLRSNIFQTSYNPTHVRTGAKYLKARLRGPSMIQYYPKAPPPLRVIKK' A
#
# COMPACT_ATOMS: atom_id res chain seq x y z
N SER A 1 -17.57 -2.41 -28.45
CA SER A 1 -16.59 -3.49 -28.64
C SER A 1 -15.14 -2.99 -28.78
N ARG A 2 -14.78 -2.08 -29.70
CA ARG A 2 -13.38 -1.62 -29.90
C ARG A 2 -12.75 -0.85 -28.71
N MET A 3 -13.48 0.08 -28.11
CA MET A 3 -12.98 0.87 -26.97
C MET A 3 -12.61 0.00 -25.75
N GLN A 4 -13.39 -1.05 -25.49
CA GLN A 4 -13.12 -2.00 -24.42
C GLN A 4 -11.82 -2.78 -24.67
N GLN A 5 -11.54 -3.15 -25.92
CA GLN A 5 -10.28 -3.81 -26.30
C GLN A 5 -9.07 -2.90 -26.06
N MET A 6 -9.17 -1.62 -26.43
CA MET A 6 -8.11 -0.64 -26.17
C MET A 6 -7.87 -0.47 -24.66
N LEU A 7 -8.93 -0.33 -23.86
CA LEU A 7 -8.82 -0.22 -22.40
C LEU A 7 -8.20 -1.46 -21.78
N ARG A 8 -8.56 -2.66 -22.26
CA ARG A 8 -7.96 -3.92 -21.83
C ARG A 8 -6.47 -4.01 -22.19
N LEU A 9 -6.09 -3.58 -23.39
CA LEU A 9 -4.70 -3.59 -23.84
C LEU A 9 -3.84 -2.61 -23.05
N ARG A 10 -4.35 -1.39 -22.81
CA ARG A 10 -3.74 -0.40 -21.91
C ARG A 10 -3.52 -0.99 -20.52
N SER A 11 -4.53 -1.63 -19.94
CA SER A 11 -4.41 -2.19 -18.60
C SER A 11 -3.34 -3.28 -18.49
N ASN A 12 -3.16 -4.08 -19.55
CA ASN A 12 -2.13 -5.11 -19.61
C ASN A 12 -0.73 -4.48 -19.65
N ILE A 13 -0.51 -3.50 -20.53
CA ILE A 13 0.79 -2.81 -20.67
C ILE A 13 1.21 -2.15 -19.35
N PHE A 14 0.30 -1.43 -18.69
CA PHE A 14 0.61 -0.68 -17.47
C PHE A 14 0.35 -1.43 -16.17
N GLN A 15 0.05 -2.74 -16.26
CA GLN A 15 -0.21 -3.59 -15.09
C GLN A 15 -1.29 -2.99 -14.16
N THR A 16 -2.29 -2.34 -14.76
CA THR A 16 -3.44 -1.78 -14.04
C THR A 16 -4.63 -2.73 -14.12
N SER A 17 -5.57 -2.62 -13.18
CA SER A 17 -6.73 -3.51 -13.12
C SER A 17 -7.82 -3.10 -14.12
N TYR A 18 -8.27 -4.04 -14.98
CA TYR A 18 -9.43 -3.87 -15.86
C TYR A 18 -10.71 -4.39 -15.20
N ASN A 19 -11.73 -3.53 -15.04
CA ASN A 19 -13.01 -3.88 -14.41
C ASN A 19 -14.20 -3.30 -15.21
N PRO A 20 -14.62 -3.96 -16.31
CA PRO A 20 -15.68 -3.44 -17.19
C PRO A 20 -17.10 -3.55 -16.59
N THR A 21 -17.30 -4.41 -15.59
CA THR A 21 -18.58 -4.63 -14.91
C THR A 21 -18.71 -3.85 -13.60
N HIS A 22 -17.70 -3.06 -13.24
CA HIS A 22 -17.67 -2.22 -12.04
C HIS A 22 -17.92 -3.00 -10.73
N VAL A 23 -17.55 -4.28 -10.69
CA VAL A 23 -17.72 -5.13 -9.50
C VAL A 23 -16.73 -4.72 -8.39
N ARG A 24 -17.14 -4.88 -7.13
CA ARG A 24 -16.31 -4.58 -5.96
C ARG A 24 -15.29 -5.70 -5.73
N THR A 25 -14.08 -5.54 -6.27
CA THR A 25 -13.00 -6.54 -6.16
C THR A 25 -12.12 -6.40 -4.92
N GLY A 26 -12.34 -5.38 -4.08
CA GLY A 26 -11.52 -5.14 -2.88
C GLY A 26 -10.15 -4.50 -3.13
N ALA A 27 -9.80 -4.17 -4.39
CA ALA A 27 -8.52 -3.54 -4.75
C ALA A 27 -8.23 -2.22 -4.00
N LYS A 28 -9.27 -1.51 -3.52
CA LYS A 28 -9.13 -0.33 -2.65
C LYS A 28 -8.32 -0.62 -1.40
N TYR A 29 -8.56 -1.76 -0.76
CA TYR A 29 -7.91 -2.13 0.49
C TYR A 29 -6.48 -2.63 0.25
N LEU A 30 -6.28 -3.42 -0.81
CA LEU A 30 -4.96 -3.97 -1.16
C LEU A 30 -3.98 -2.91 -1.69
N LYS A 31 -4.48 -1.88 -2.40
CA LYS A 31 -3.64 -0.77 -2.88
C LYS A 31 -3.25 0.22 -1.78
N ALA A 32 -3.90 0.16 -0.62
CA ALA A 32 -3.58 1.06 0.47
C ALA A 32 -2.19 0.72 1.03
N ARG A 33 -1.33 1.74 1.19
CA ARG A 33 -0.01 1.56 1.81
C ARG A 33 -0.18 1.16 3.28
N LEU A 34 0.58 0.16 3.71
CA LEU A 34 0.61 -0.29 5.10
C LEU A 34 1.07 0.85 6.02
N ARG A 35 0.43 0.97 7.19
CA ARG A 35 0.71 2.04 8.18
C ARG A 35 1.44 1.54 9.43
N GLY A 36 1.63 0.24 9.57
CA GLY A 36 2.28 -0.39 10.73
C GLY A 36 3.62 0.26 11.11
N PRO A 37 4.58 0.46 10.18
CA PRO A 37 5.88 1.06 10.54
C PRO A 37 5.77 2.46 11.14
N SER A 38 4.89 3.30 10.59
CA SER A 38 4.66 4.65 11.11
C SER A 38 3.98 4.62 12.48
N MET A 39 3.09 3.67 12.73
CA MET A 39 2.43 3.50 14.03
C MET A 39 3.42 3.10 15.14
N ILE A 40 4.40 2.24 14.83
CA ILE A 40 5.44 1.82 15.80
C ILE A 40 6.29 3.01 16.25
N GLN A 41 6.56 3.96 15.35
CA GLN A 41 7.40 5.13 15.61
C GLN A 41 6.70 6.24 16.41
N TYR A 42 5.45 6.04 16.83
CA TYR A 42 4.67 7.07 17.50
C TYR A 42 5.26 7.49 18.86
N TYR A 43 5.73 6.53 19.65
CA TYR A 43 6.42 6.82 20.90
C TYR A 43 7.94 6.80 20.70
N PRO A 44 8.68 7.71 21.36
CA PRO A 44 10.13 7.68 21.33
C PRO A 44 10.64 6.36 21.91
N LYS A 45 11.74 5.85 21.37
CA LYS A 45 12.42 4.67 21.90
C LYS A 45 12.83 4.96 23.35
N ALA A 46 12.72 3.94 24.20
CA ALA A 46 13.14 4.06 25.59
C ALA A 46 14.59 4.58 25.66
N PRO A 47 14.88 5.57 26.53
CA PRO A 47 16.24 6.03 26.71
C PRO A 47 17.12 4.86 27.18
N PRO A 48 18.43 4.88 26.88
CA PRO A 48 19.34 3.86 27.36
C PRO A 48 19.29 3.79 28.90
N PRO A 49 19.43 2.59 29.49
CA PRO A 49 19.37 2.45 30.93
C PRO A 49 20.54 3.19 31.60
N LEU A 50 20.30 3.71 32.80
CA LEU A 50 21.28 4.51 33.58
C LEU A 50 22.63 3.80 33.78
N ARG A 51 22.63 2.45 33.77
CA ARG A 51 23.83 1.61 33.84
C ARG A 51 24.78 1.80 32.66
N VAL A 52 24.27 2.16 31.48
CA VAL A 52 25.08 2.38 30.26
C VAL A 52 25.67 3.79 30.23
N ILE A 53 25.05 4.74 30.92
CA ILE A 53 25.41 6.16 30.89
C ILE A 53 26.57 6.47 31.85
N LYS A 54 26.67 5.77 32.98
CA LYS A 54 27.79 5.93 33.92
C LYS A 54 28.99 5.09 33.48
N LYS A 55 29.94 5.71 32.78
CA LYS A 55 31.35 5.29 32.73
C LYS A 55 32.13 5.98 33.83
#